data_AF-A0A2S6U880-F1
#
_entry.id   AF-A0A2S6U880-F1
#
_cell.length_a   1.000
_cell.length_b   1.000
_cell.length_c   1.000
_cell.angle_alpha   90.00
_cell.angle_beta   90.00
_cell.angle_gamma   90.00
#
_symmetry.space_group_name_H-M   'P 1'
#
loop_
_entity.id
_entity.type
_entity.pdbx_description
1 polymer ?
#
loop_
_entity_poly.entity_id
_entity_poly.type
_entity_poly.pdbx_seq_one_letter_code
_entity_poly.pdbx_strand_id
1 'polypeptide(L)' 'METKAHAQSCCERKKIERLFGEAKLIHSLIRLRLRGLGGAKDEFLLTATIQNLKCLANIASLPPPTPVRA' A
#
# COMPACT_ATOMS: atom_id res chain seq x y z
N MET A 1 28.12 -6.17 8.47
CA MET A 1 28.03 -4.70 8.51
C MET A 1 26.76 -4.30 7.80
N GLU A 2 25.78 -3.69 8.49
CA GLU A 2 24.65 -3.09 7.78
C GLU A 2 25.14 -1.89 6.97
N THR A 3 25.07 -1.99 5.65
CA THR A 3 25.33 -0.84 4.78
C THR A 3 24.10 0.07 4.79
N LYS A 4 24.29 1.37 4.58
CA LYS A 4 23.17 2.33 4.46
C LYS A 4 22.15 1.88 3.40
N ALA A 5 22.62 1.30 2.30
CA ALA A 5 21.78 0.75 1.24
C ALA A 5 20.92 -0.44 1.70
N HIS A 6 21.47 -1.34 2.53
CA HIS A 6 20.72 -2.45 3.11
C HIS A 6 19.59 -1.97 4.02
N ALA A 7 19.90 -1.01 4.91
CA ALA A 7 18.89 -0.43 5.80
C ALA A 7 17.74 0.24 5.03
N GLN A 8 18.07 1.00 3.97
CA GLN A 8 17.06 1.61 3.09
C GLN A 8 16.18 0.55 2.41
N SER A 9 16.77 -0.49 1.84
CA SER A 9 16.04 -1.59 1.21
C SER A 9 15.06 -2.27 2.19
N CYS A 10 15.50 -2.53 3.42
CA CYS A 10 14.65 -3.10 4.46
C CYS A 10 13.46 -2.18 4.82
N CYS A 11 13.69 -0.86 4.93
CA CYS A 11 12.63 0.11 5.16
C CYS A 11 11.59 0.12 4.04
N GLU A 12 12.03 0.14 2.77
CA GLU A 12 11.12 0.12 1.63
C GLU A 12 10.32 -1.19 1.54
N ARG A 13 10.97 -2.33 1.78
CA ARG A 13 10.29 -3.63 1.85
C ARG A 13 9.20 -3.67 2.91
N LYS A 14 9.47 -3.17 4.11
CA LYS A 14 8.48 -3.15 5.20
C LYS A 14 7.21 -2.37 4.83
N LYS A 15 7.32 -1.31 4.03
CA LYS A 15 6.15 -0.57 3.52
C LYS A 15 5.27 -1.47 2.64
N ILE A 16 5.89 -2.20 1.71
CA ILE A 16 5.19 -3.13 0.82
C ILE A 16 4.60 -4.31 1.61
N GLU A 17 5.38 -4.93 2.50
CA GLU A 17 4.93 -6.05 3.34
C GLU A 17 3.70 -5.68 4.18
N ARG A 18 3.66 -4.46 4.73
CA ARG A 18 2.49 -3.93 5.45
C ARG A 18 1.26 -3.82 4.55
N LEU A 19 1.41 -3.30 3.32
CA LEU A 19 0.32 -3.21 2.35
C LEU A 19 -0.23 -4.59 1.97
N PHE A 20 0.64 -5.59 1.82
CA PHE A 20 0.21 -6.98 1.59
C PHE A 20 -0.53 -7.58 2.79
N GLY A 21 -0.10 -7.26 4.02
CA GLY A 21 -0.81 -7.66 5.23
C GLY A 21 -2.21 -7.07 5.29
N GLU A 22 -2.34 -5.77 5.02
CA GLU A 22 -3.62 -5.07 4.99
C GLU A 22 -4.55 -5.60 3.89
N ALA A 23 -4.01 -5.83 2.68
CA ALA A 23 -4.73 -6.45 1.58
C ALA A 23 -5.36 -7.79 1.95
N LYS A 24 -4.62 -8.65 2.64
CA LYS A 24 -5.13 -9.97 3.06
C LYS A 24 -6.26 -9.83 4.07
N LEU A 25 -6.15 -8.90 5.02
CA LEU A 25 -7.12 -8.73 6.10
C LEU A 25 -8.39 -7.98 5.65
N ILE A 26 -8.23 -6.82 4.99
CA ILE A 26 -9.35 -5.93 4.63
C ILE A 26 -9.99 -6.35 3.30
N HIS A 27 -9.17 -6.67 2.30
CA HIS A 27 -9.66 -7.00 0.96
C HIS A 27 -9.86 -8.51 0.75
N SER A 28 -9.69 -9.31 1.81
CA SER A 28 -9.83 -10.77 1.77
C SER A 28 -9.01 -11.43 0.66
N LEU A 29 -7.85 -10.84 0.30
CA LEU A 29 -6.91 -11.37 -0.70
C LEU A 29 -6.17 -12.64 -0.22
N ILE A 30 -6.79 -13.43 0.65
CA ILE A 30 -6.31 -14.75 1.09
C ILE A 30 -6.60 -15.80 0.01
N ARG A 31 -7.65 -15.58 -0.80
CA ARG A 31 -8.03 -16.42 -1.93
C ARG A 31 -8.38 -15.56 -3.13
N LEU A 32 -7.87 -15.92 -4.30
CA LEU A 32 -8.25 -15.29 -5.56
C LEU A 32 -9.56 -15.90 -6.07
N ARG A 33 -10.47 -15.07 -6.58
CA ARG A 33 -11.76 -15.48 -7.15
C ARG A 33 -11.66 -15.83 -8.64
N LEU A 34 -10.52 -15.53 -9.28
CA LEU A 34 -10.09 -15.97 -10.62
C LEU A 34 -11.23 -15.89 -11.66
N ARG A 35 -11.82 -14.69 -11.80
CA ARG A 35 -12.90 -14.42 -12.76
C ARG A 35 -12.36 -14.39 -14.21
N GLY A 36 -12.06 -15.57 -14.76
CA GLY A 36 -11.51 -15.76 -16.09
C GLY A 36 -9.97 -15.84 -16.12
N LEU A 37 -9.40 -15.98 -17.33
CA LEU A 37 -7.97 -16.22 -17.55
C LEU A 37 -7.06 -15.10 -17.00
N GLY A 38 -7.56 -13.87 -16.92
CA GLY A 38 -6.87 -12.71 -16.34
C GLY A 38 -7.17 -12.44 -14.87
N GLY A 39 -8.07 -13.21 -14.24
CA GLY A 39 -8.70 -12.83 -12.97
C GLY A 39 -7.73 -12.57 -11.82
N ALA A 40 -6.60 -13.29 -11.76
CA ALA A 40 -5.56 -13.04 -10.77
C ALA A 40 -4.97 -11.63 -10.91
N LYS A 41 -4.61 -11.22 -12.12
CA LYS A 41 -4.01 -9.91 -12.40
C LYS A 41 -4.99 -8.79 -12.04
N ASP A 42 -6.25 -8.94 -12.41
CA ASP A 42 -7.28 -7.93 -12.18
C ASP A 42 -7.56 -7.73 -10.69
N GLU A 43 -7.58 -8.81 -9.89
CA GLU A 43 -7.75 -8.72 -8.44
C GLU A 43 -6.59 -7.98 -7.76
N PHE A 44 -5.35 -8.22 -8.19
CA PHE A 44 -4.19 -7.47 -7.68
C PHE A 44 -4.22 -6.00 -8.09
N LEU A 45 -4.55 -5.70 -9.34
CA LEU A 45 -4.65 -4.32 -9.83
C LEU A 45 -5.76 -3.54 -9.13
N LEU A 46 -6.92 -4.16 -8.92
CA LEU A 46 -8.02 -3.53 -8.19
C LEU A 46 -7.64 -3.25 -6.75
N THR A 47 -6.98 -4.20 -6.08
CA THR A 47 -6.53 -4.00 -4.69
C THR A 47 -5.48 -2.90 -4.60
N ALA A 48 -4.50 -2.86 -5.51
CA ALA A 48 -3.53 -1.78 -5.59
C ALA A 48 -4.21 -0.42 -5.82
N THR A 49 -5.24 -0.37 -6.67
CA THR A 49 -6.04 0.84 -6.92
C THR A 49 -6.75 1.30 -5.64
N ILE A 50 -7.38 0.39 -4.91
CA ILE A 50 -8.04 0.71 -3.63
C ILE A 50 -7.03 1.25 -2.60
N GLN A 51 -5.85 0.63 -2.51
CA GLN A 51 -4.79 1.10 -1.61
C GLN A 51 -4.28 2.50 -1.98
N ASN A 52 -4.10 2.78 -3.28
CA ASN A 52 -3.72 4.10 -3.76
C ASN A 52 -4.80 5.14 -3.42
N LEU A 53 -6.09 4.82 -3.61
CA LEU A 53 -7.20 5.69 -3.24
C LEU A 53 -7.25 5.96 -1.73
N LYS A 54 -7.00 4.93 -0.90
CA LYS A 54 -6.91 5.10 0.55
C LYS A 54 -5.77 6.05 0.95
N CYS A 55 -4.60 5.92 0.30
CA CYS A 55 -3.48 6.82 0.52
C CYS A 55 -3.84 8.28 0.17
N LEU A 56 -4.45 8.49 -1.00
CA LEU A 56 -4.90 9.82 -1.43
C LEU A 56 -5.95 10.41 -0.49
N ALA A 57 -6.92 9.61 -0.05
CA ALA A 57 -7.95 10.04 0.90
C ALA A 57 -7.34 10.46 2.24
N ASN A 58 -6.37 9.70 2.76
CA ASN A 58 -5.65 10.06 3.98
C ASN A 58 -4.92 11.39 3.83
N ILE A 59 -4.23 11.60 2.70
CA ILE A 59 -3.53 12.87 2.42
C ILE A 59 -4.54 14.03 2.34
N ALA A 60 -5.66 13.85 1.64
CA ALA A 60 -6.69 14.86 1.49
C ALA A 60 -7.40 15.21 2.81
N SER A 61 -7.44 14.28 3.77
CA SER A 61 -8.05 14.49 5.08
C SER A 61 -7.16 15.22 6.09
N LEU A 62 -5.88 15.46 5.77
CA LEU A 62 -4.97 16.18 6.66
C LEU A 62 -5.41 17.64 6.78
N PRO A 63 -5.40 18.22 8.00
CA PRO A 63 -5.65 19.65 8.16
C PRO A 63 -4.58 20.46 7.41
N PRO A 64 -4.90 21.67 6.93
CA PRO A 64 -3.93 22.51 6.25
C PRO A 64 -2.72 22.74 7.18
N PRO A 65 -1.49 22.76 6.61
CA PRO A 65 -0.28 22.94 7.42
C PRO A 65 -0.40 24.24 8.21
N THR A 66 -0.17 24.16 9.53
CA THR A 66 -0.14 25.35 10.37
C THR A 66 0.99 26.25 9.87
N PRO A 67 0.71 27.51 9.53
CA PRO A 67 1.75 28.42 9.07
C PRO A 67 2.76 28.59 10.20
N VAL A 68 4.01 28.20 9.93
CA VAL A 68 5.13 28.46 10.83
C VAL A 68 5.33 29.97 10.84
N ARG A 69 4.94 30.63 11.93
CA ARG A 69 5.23 32.06 12.12
C ARG A 69 6.75 32.19 12.28
N ALA A 70 7.37 32.93 11.36
CA ALA A 70 8.76 33.36 11.46
C ALA A 70 8.94 34.37 12.60
#